data_AF-A0A9D4BUF5-F1
#
_entry.id   AF-A0A9D4BUF5-F1
#
_cell.length_a   1.000
_cell.length_b   1.000
_cell.length_c   1.000
_cell.angle_alpha   90.00
_cell.angle_beta   90.00
_cell.angle_gamma   90.00
#
_symmetry.space_group_name_H-M   'P 1'
#
loop_
_entity.id
_entity.type
_entity.pdbx_description
1 polymer ?
#
loop_
_entity_poly.entity_id
_entity_poly.type
_entity_poly.pdbx_seq_one_letter_code
_entity_poly.pdbx_strand_id
1 'polypeptide(L)'
;MVSTIRQNCYEQMDPKPFLYSLEDLQLSITRANGTELVYMGYIEAAISVPNISEETFDVPVLVVPKTEYNINVPVIIGTNVIRHLYSLPLENVSEEWKAALMATSLATNSMHILTVIVNLRY
;
A
#
# COMPACT_ATOMS: atom_id res chain seq x y z
N MET A 1 5.00 5.14 -5.01
CA MET A 1 4.04 4.03 -5.10
C MET A 1 2.94 4.28 -4.09
N VAL A 2 1.68 4.07 -4.48
CA VAL A 2 0.52 4.18 -3.58
C VAL A 2 0.20 2.79 -3.04
N SER A 3 -0.18 2.69 -1.76
CA SER A 3 -0.64 1.44 -1.16
C SER A 3 -1.81 0.84 -1.95
N THR A 4 -1.91 -0.48 -1.98
CA THR A 4 -2.96 -1.19 -2.69
C THR A 4 -3.60 -2.26 -1.82
N ILE A 5 -4.89 -2.51 -2.04
CA ILE A 5 -5.65 -3.60 -1.43
C ILE A 5 -6.29 -4.43 -2.53
N ARG A 6 -6.26 -5.75 -2.37
CA ARG A 6 -6.91 -6.68 -3.29
C ARG A 6 -8.43 -6.55 -3.20
N GLN A 7 -9.10 -6.60 -4.35
CA GLN A 7 -10.56 -6.55 -4.48
C GLN A 7 -11.31 -7.39 -3.44
N ASN A 8 -11.00 -8.70 -3.31
CA ASN A 8 -11.71 -9.56 -2.35
C ASN A 8 -11.58 -9.09 -0.90
N CYS A 9 -10.45 -8.47 -0.53
CA CYS A 9 -10.26 -7.94 0.81
C CYS A 9 -11.12 -6.68 1.01
N TYR A 10 -11.15 -5.78 0.03
CA TYR A 10 -12.06 -4.63 0.03
C TYR A 10 -13.54 -5.05 0.10
N GLU A 11 -13.94 -6.08 -0.67
CA GLU A 11 -15.32 -6.58 -0.69
C GLU A 11 -15.78 -7.17 0.65
N GLN A 12 -14.84 -7.62 1.48
CA GLN A 12 -15.09 -8.22 2.80
C GLN A 12 -15.07 -7.20 3.95
N MET A 13 -14.75 -5.92 3.68
CA MET A 13 -14.70 -4.89 4.72
C MET A 13 -16.11 -4.54 5.23
N ASP A 14 -16.23 -4.38 6.54
CA ASP A 14 -17.45 -3.94 7.22
C ASP A 14 -17.09 -2.94 8.35
N PRO A 15 -17.54 -1.67 8.30
CA PRO A 15 -18.33 -1.08 7.22
C PRO A 15 -17.54 -0.98 5.92
N LYS A 16 -18.22 -1.18 4.79
CA LYS A 16 -17.59 -1.10 3.47
C LYS A 16 -17.31 0.37 3.11
N PRO A 17 -16.05 0.78 2.90
CA PRO A 17 -15.72 2.16 2.55
C PRO A 17 -16.19 2.51 1.13
N PHE A 18 -16.45 3.79 0.88
CA PHE A 18 -16.82 4.27 -0.44
C PHE A 18 -15.64 4.12 -1.42
N LEU A 19 -15.93 3.65 -2.63
CA LEU A 19 -14.93 3.50 -3.70
C LEU A 19 -14.99 4.72 -4.61
N TYR A 20 -13.97 5.56 -4.54
CA TYR A 20 -13.80 6.76 -5.36
C TYR A 20 -13.18 6.44 -6.72
N SER A 21 -13.43 7.30 -7.71
CA SER A 21 -12.90 7.14 -9.06
C SER A 21 -11.43 7.57 -9.12
N LEU A 22 -10.62 6.91 -9.94
CA LEU A 22 -9.25 7.36 -10.18
C LEU A 22 -9.18 8.63 -11.05
N GLU A 23 -10.26 8.95 -11.75
CA GLU A 23 -10.39 10.22 -12.48
C GLU A 23 -10.28 11.42 -11.54
N ASP A 24 -10.77 11.27 -10.30
CA ASP A 24 -10.67 12.29 -9.25
C ASP A 24 -9.21 12.62 -8.90
N LEU A 25 -8.30 11.66 -9.10
CA LEU A 25 -6.87 11.79 -8.87
C LEU A 25 -6.09 12.16 -10.14
N GLN A 26 -6.75 12.25 -11.30
CA GLN A 26 -6.13 12.47 -12.62
C GLN A 26 -4.98 11.47 -12.92
N LEU A 27 -5.09 10.24 -12.42
CA LEU A 27 -4.07 9.20 -12.58
C LEU A 27 -4.41 8.28 -13.75
N SER A 28 -3.57 8.30 -14.79
CA SER A 28 -3.58 7.30 -15.87
C SER A 28 -2.47 6.27 -15.60
N ILE A 29 -2.83 4.99 -15.47
CA ILE A 29 -1.88 3.94 -15.10
C ILE A 29 -1.77 2.92 -16.21
N THR A 30 -0.61 2.90 -16.87
CA THR A 30 -0.31 2.01 -17.99
C THR A 30 0.71 0.96 -17.57
N ARG A 31 0.45 -0.31 -17.92
CA ARG A 31 1.40 -1.41 -17.78
C ARG A 31 2.56 -1.22 -18.76
N ALA A 32 3.68 -1.88 -18.48
CA ALA A 32 4.89 -1.82 -19.33
C ALA A 32 4.65 -2.29 -20.78
N ASN A 33 3.62 -3.10 -21.03
CA ASN A 33 3.23 -3.55 -22.36
C ASN A 33 2.26 -2.59 -23.09
N GLY A 34 2.04 -1.38 -22.56
CA GLY A 34 1.14 -0.37 -23.14
C GLY A 34 -0.35 -0.59 -22.85
N THR A 35 -0.73 -1.68 -22.16
CA THR A 35 -2.12 -1.90 -21.75
C THR A 35 -2.46 -1.13 -20.48
N GLU A 36 -3.69 -0.68 -20.34
CA GLU A 36 -4.12 0.02 -19.13
C GLU A 36 -4.21 -0.94 -17.93
N LEU A 37 -3.71 -0.49 -16.78
CA LEU A 37 -3.85 -1.23 -15.54
C LEU A 37 -5.18 -0.85 -14.91
N VAL A 38 -6.19 -1.70 -15.11
CA VAL A 38 -7.57 -1.48 -14.65
C VAL A 38 -7.65 -1.65 -13.13
N TYR A 39 -7.29 -0.62 -12.39
CA TYR A 39 -7.67 -0.51 -10.99
C TYR A 39 -9.14 -0.13 -10.88
N MET A 40 -9.80 -0.57 -9.81
CA MET A 40 -11.25 -0.37 -9.64
C MET A 40 -11.58 1.04 -9.13
N GLY A 41 -10.63 1.69 -8.46
CA GLY A 41 -10.83 2.94 -7.74
C GLY A 41 -9.84 3.06 -6.59
N TYR A 42 -10.10 4.00 -5.69
CA TYR A 42 -9.40 4.12 -4.42
C TYR A 42 -10.37 4.26 -3.25
N ILE A 43 -9.92 3.85 -2.07
CA ILE A 43 -10.59 4.10 -0.80
C ILE A 43 -9.71 5.01 0.05
N GLU A 44 -10.33 5.81 0.91
CA GLU A 44 -9.63 6.45 2.02
C GLU A 44 -9.63 5.47 3.20
N ALA A 45 -8.45 5.14 3.71
CA ALA A 45 -8.32 4.18 4.80
C ALA A 45 -7.29 4.63 5.82
N ALA A 46 -7.62 4.43 7.09
CA ALA A 46 -6.70 4.51 8.21
C ALA A 46 -5.84 3.24 8.25
N ILE A 47 -4.55 3.35 7.96
CA ILE A 47 -3.62 2.23 7.99
C ILE A 47 -2.82 2.26 9.30
N SER A 48 -2.96 1.23 10.12
CA SER A 48 -2.02 0.89 11.18
C SER A 48 -1.03 -0.17 10.68
N VAL A 49 0.25 -0.05 11.02
CA VAL A 49 1.25 -1.07 10.70
C VAL A 49 1.64 -1.83 11.97
N PRO A 50 1.18 -3.09 12.13
CA PRO A 50 1.43 -3.86 13.35
C PRO A 50 2.92 -3.97 13.66
N ASN A 51 3.26 -3.93 14.95
CA ASN A 51 4.63 -4.05 15.46
C ASN A 51 5.60 -2.94 15.02
N ILE A 52 5.08 -1.83 14.49
CA ILE A 52 5.86 -0.62 14.22
C ILE A 52 5.30 0.56 15.00
N SER A 53 4.00 0.80 14.88
CA SER A 53 3.33 1.91 15.54
C SER A 53 1.90 1.55 15.88
N GLU A 54 1.42 2.14 16.98
CA GLU A 54 -0.01 2.21 17.26
C GLU A 54 -0.68 3.36 16.49
N GLU A 55 0.10 4.25 15.87
CA GLU A 55 -0.43 5.31 15.02
C GLU A 55 -1.08 4.78 13.74
N THR A 56 -2.16 5.44 13.35
CA THR A 56 -2.87 5.21 12.10
C THR A 56 -2.61 6.35 11.12
N PHE A 57 -2.46 6.00 9.85
CA PHE A 57 -2.24 6.97 8.77
C PHE A 57 -3.41 6.97 7.79
N ASP A 58 -4.10 8.10 7.68
CA ASP A 58 -5.17 8.28 6.70
C ASP A 58 -4.56 8.51 5.32
N VAL A 59 -4.70 7.51 4.45
CA VAL A 59 -4.10 7.55 3.11
C VAL A 59 -5.03 6.96 2.06
N PRO A 60 -4.89 7.37 0.79
CA PRO A 60 -5.54 6.67 -0.31
C PRO A 60 -4.93 5.27 -0.49
N VAL A 61 -5.79 4.28 -0.72
CA VAL A 61 -5.43 2.90 -1.03
C VAL A 61 -6.13 2.47 -2.32
N LEU A 62 -5.36 2.05 -3.31
CA LEU A 62 -5.90 1.63 -4.61
C LEU A 62 -6.52 0.24 -4.49
N VAL A 63 -7.73 0.06 -4.99
CA VAL A 63 -8.38 -1.25 -5.07
C VAL A 63 -7.99 -1.92 -6.38
N VAL A 64 -7.25 -3.02 -6.28
CA VAL A 64 -6.73 -3.74 -7.44
C VAL A 64 -7.54 -5.00 -7.70
N PRO A 65 -7.83 -5.32 -8.98
CA PRO A 65 -8.55 -6.54 -9.31
C PRO A 65 -7.76 -7.76 -8.87
N LYS A 66 -8.47 -8.85 -8.59
CA LYS A 66 -7.83 -10.14 -8.32
C LYS A 66 -7.13 -10.62 -9.60
N THR A 67 -5.85 -10.93 -9.48
CA THR A 67 -5.04 -11.54 -10.54
C THR A 67 -4.27 -12.73 -9.99
N GLU A 68 -3.72 -13.55 -10.87
CA GLU A 68 -2.86 -14.68 -10.48
C GLU A 68 -1.61 -14.20 -9.72
N TYR A 69 -1.17 -12.97 -9.99
CA TYR A 69 0.03 -12.36 -9.40
C TYR A 69 -0.17 -11.80 -7.98
N ASN A 70 -1.41 -11.53 -7.56
CA ASN A 70 -1.71 -10.94 -6.24
C ASN A 70 -2.58 -11.86 -5.36
N ILE A 71 -2.68 -13.15 -5.71
CA ILE A 71 -3.56 -14.09 -5.01
C ILE A 71 -3.18 -14.29 -3.54
N ASN A 72 -1.89 -14.16 -3.19
CA ASN A 72 -1.37 -14.32 -1.83
C ASN A 72 -1.02 -12.98 -1.16
N VAL A 73 -1.35 -11.85 -1.81
CA VAL A 73 -0.97 -10.51 -1.34
C VAL A 73 -2.25 -9.71 -1.10
N PRO A 74 -2.76 -9.66 0.14
CA PRO A 74 -4.01 -8.95 0.43
C PRO A 74 -3.81 -7.43 0.37
N VAL A 75 -2.66 -6.94 0.82
CA VAL A 75 -2.30 -5.52 0.87
C VAL A 75 -0.82 -5.33 0.51
N ILE A 76 -0.55 -4.32 -0.30
CA ILE A 76 0.80 -3.78 -0.52
C ILE A 76 0.86 -2.41 0.12
N ILE A 77 1.85 -2.21 0.99
CA ILE A 77 2.11 -0.92 1.59
C ILE A 77 3.07 -0.13 0.68
N GLY A 78 2.59 1.01 0.18
CA GLY A 78 3.32 1.90 -0.69
C GLY A 78 4.07 3.00 0.06
N THR A 79 4.75 3.86 -0.70
CA THR A 79 5.55 4.95 -0.14
C THR A 79 4.71 6.07 0.46
N ASN A 80 3.41 6.13 0.17
CA ASN A 80 2.47 7.02 0.85
C ASN A 80 2.25 6.65 2.33
N VAL A 81 2.51 5.41 2.75
CA VAL A 81 2.49 5.00 4.16
C VAL A 81 3.90 4.96 4.73
N ILE A 82 4.85 4.33 4.02
CA ILE A 82 6.22 4.11 4.50
C ILE A 82 6.88 5.42 4.94
N ARG A 83 6.60 6.53 4.26
CA ARG A 83 7.16 7.85 4.61
C ARG A 83 6.84 8.30 6.03
N HIS A 84 5.66 7.95 6.54
CA HIS A 84 5.23 8.29 7.90
C HIS A 84 5.93 7.43 8.95
N LEU A 85 6.39 6.24 8.55
CA LEU A 85 7.10 5.34 9.47
C LEU A 85 8.53 5.81 9.74
N TYR A 86 9.13 6.64 8.87
CA TYR A 86 10.48 7.18 9.11
C TYR A 86 10.58 8.12 10.28
N SER A 87 9.51 8.84 10.60
CA SER A 87 9.48 9.77 11.72
C SER A 87 9.35 9.06 13.07
N LEU A 88 9.14 7.73 13.07
CA LEU A 88 8.90 6.98 14.30
C LEU A 88 10.20 6.40 14.88
N PRO A 89 10.29 6.29 16.22
CA PRO A 89 11.41 5.62 16.88
C PRO A 89 11.39 4.11 16.55
N LEU A 90 12.39 3.64 15.79
CA LEU A 90 12.48 2.25 15.29
C LEU A 90 13.08 1.25 16.29
N GLU A 91 13.17 1.60 17.56
CA GLU A 91 13.91 0.83 18.57
C GLU A 91 13.34 -0.58 18.78
N ASN A 92 12.02 -0.75 18.63
CA ASN A 92 11.30 -2.02 18.81
C ASN A 92 10.78 -2.64 17.50
N VAL A 93 11.25 -2.15 16.36
CA VAL A 93 10.83 -2.61 15.03
C VAL A 93 11.65 -3.84 14.62
N SER A 94 11.03 -4.81 13.96
CA SER A 94 11.74 -6.01 13.49
C SER A 94 12.81 -5.65 12.44
N GLU A 95 13.85 -6.48 12.33
CA GLU A 95 14.96 -6.21 11.40
C GLU A 95 14.50 -6.19 9.94
N GLU A 96 13.47 -6.95 9.57
CA GLU A 96 12.88 -6.92 8.23
C GLU A 96 12.27 -5.56 7.90
N TRP A 97 11.60 -4.95 8.88
CA TRP A 97 11.02 -3.62 8.73
C TRP A 97 12.10 -2.53 8.74
N LYS A 98 13.13 -2.65 9.57
CA LYS A 98 14.29 -1.76 9.53
C LYS A 98 14.97 -1.82 8.17
N ALA A 99 15.21 -3.03 7.63
CA ALA A 99 15.79 -3.21 6.30
C ALA A 99 14.90 -2.60 5.21
N ALA A 100 13.58 -2.79 5.30
CA ALA A 100 12.63 -2.19 4.36
C ALA A 100 12.66 -0.65 4.39
N LEU A 101 12.68 -0.07 5.59
CA LEU A 101 12.78 1.37 5.79
C LEU A 101 14.13 1.92 5.31
N MET A 102 15.25 1.28 5.65
CA MET A 102 16.58 1.74 5.20
C MET A 102 16.75 1.65 3.68
N ALA A 103 16.23 0.60 3.04
CA ALA A 103 16.26 0.48 1.59
C ALA A 103 15.49 1.61 0.90
N THR A 104 14.40 2.09 1.51
CA THR A 104 13.62 3.20 0.98
C THR A 104 14.28 4.58 1.22
N SER A 105 15.13 4.74 2.25
CA SER A 105 15.85 6.00 2.52
C SER A 105 17.12 6.14 1.67
N LEU A 106 17.68 5.02 1.22
CA LEU A 106 18.73 5.00 0.20
C LEU A 106 18.15 5.26 -1.20
N ALA A 107 16.91 4.81 -1.44
CA ALA A 107 16.19 5.01 -2.70
C ALA A 107 15.68 6.45 -2.93
N THR A 108 15.69 7.33 -1.94
CA THR A 108 15.38 8.76 -2.16
C THR A 108 16.42 9.48 -3.02
N ASN A 109 17.62 8.88 -3.23
CA ASN A 109 18.63 9.36 -4.19
C ASN A 109 18.62 8.60 -5.52
N SER A 110 17.87 7.51 -5.65
CA SER A 110 17.74 6.72 -6.89
C SER A 110 16.45 5.92 -6.80
N MET A 111 15.48 6.29 -7.62
CA MET A 111 14.11 5.79 -7.71
C MET A 111 13.98 4.25 -7.68
N HIS A 112 14.05 3.67 -6.48
CA HIS A 112 13.83 2.24 -6.23
C HIS A 112 12.59 2.08 -5.35
N ILE A 113 11.60 1.37 -5.90
CA ILE A 113 10.30 1.09 -5.28
C ILE A 113 10.46 -0.14 -4.39
N LEU A 114 10.29 0.02 -3.08
CA LEU A 114 10.16 -1.11 -2.17
C LEU A 114 8.67 -1.36 -1.87
N THR A 115 8.27 -2.62 -2.02
CA THR A 115 6.94 -3.15 -1.80
C THR A 115 6.96 -3.92 -0.48
N VAL A 116 6.24 -3.47 0.55
CA VAL A 116 6.04 -4.30 1.75
C VAL A 116 4.72 -5.06 1.63
N ILE A 117 4.83 -6.38 1.55
CA ILE A 117 3.68 -7.31 1.51
C ILE A 117 3.30 -7.61 2.95
N VAL A 118 2.13 -7.14 3.38
CA VAL A 118 1.60 -7.46 4.71
C VAL A 118 0.61 -8.61 4.55
N ASN A 119 0.93 -9.77 5.14
CA ASN A 119 -0.02 -10.87 5.28
C ASN A 119 -0.97 -10.55 6.44
N LEU A 120 -2.18 -10.08 6.11
CA LEU A 120 -3.27 -9.97 7.08
C LEU A 120 -3.74 -11.38 7.44
N ARG A 121 -3.52 -11.81 8.68
CA ARG A 121 -4.18 -12.99 9.26
C ARG A 121 -5.52 -12.51 9.81
N TYR A 122 -6.61 -12.97 9.20
CA TYR A 122 -7.98 -12.80 9.72
C TYR A 122 -8.24 -13.82 10.84
#